data_AF-A0A955NN13-F1
#
_entry.id   AF-A0A955NN13-F1
#
_cell.length_a   1.000
_cell.length_b   1.000
_cell.length_c   1.000
_cell.angle_alpha   90.00
_cell.angle_beta   90.00
_cell.angle_gamma   90.00
#
_symmetry.space_group_name_H-M   'P 1'
#
loop_
_entity.id
_entity.type
_entity.pdbx_description
1 polymer ?
#
loop_
_entity_poly.entity_id
_entity_poly.type
_entity_poly.pdbx_seq_one_letter_code
_entity_poly.pdbx_strand_id
1 'polypeptide(L)' 'MTHSPKTSPPHQEAIRDIEALAEQQGVKPIEDVSSLFGTWPGKPDDGFEEAIDRLREKDRTARQSD' A
#
# COMPACT_ATOMS: atom_id res chain seq x y z
N MET A 1 -33.41 -19.22 20.27
CA MET A 1 -32.69 -18.00 19.85
C MET A 1 -31.52 -18.42 18.97
N THR A 2 -31.58 -18.11 17.67
CA THR A 2 -30.49 -18.38 16.73
C THR A 2 -29.48 -17.25 16.82
N HIS A 3 -28.31 -17.51 17.40
CA HIS A 3 -27.19 -16.57 17.30
C HIS A 3 -26.56 -16.73 15.91
N SER A 4 -26.79 -15.75 15.05
CA SER A 4 -26.07 -15.59 13.78
C SER A 4 -24.57 -15.49 14.08
N PRO A 5 -23.69 -16.25 13.40
CA PRO A 5 -22.29 -15.94 13.45
C PRO A 5 -22.10 -14.58 12.77
N LYS A 6 -21.56 -13.64 13.53
CA LYS A 6 -21.07 -12.35 13.04
C LYS A 6 -20.04 -12.70 11.96
N THR A 7 -20.41 -12.59 10.69
CA THR A 7 -19.49 -12.71 9.57
C THR A 7 -18.52 -11.55 9.73
N SER A 8 -17.35 -11.82 10.34
CA SER A 8 -16.20 -10.94 10.22
C SER A 8 -16.02 -10.64 8.73
N PRO A 9 -15.73 -9.38 8.34
CA PRO A 9 -15.37 -9.10 6.97
C PRO A 9 -14.22 -10.05 6.61
N PRO A 10 -14.26 -10.66 5.41
CA PRO A 10 -13.19 -11.55 5.00
C PRO A 10 -11.90 -10.79 5.20
N HIS A 11 -10.97 -11.41 5.92
CA HIS A 11 -9.57 -11.00 5.94
C HIS A 11 -9.24 -10.55 4.53
N GLN A 12 -8.80 -9.30 4.36
CA GLN A 12 -8.27 -8.79 3.10
C GLN A 12 -7.31 -9.85 2.58
N GLU A 13 -7.76 -10.69 1.65
CA GLU A 13 -6.85 -11.40 0.78
C GLU A 13 -6.12 -10.27 0.10
N ALA A 14 -4.89 -10.02 0.56
CA ALA A 14 -4.05 -8.96 0.06
C ALA A 14 -4.14 -9.05 -1.45
N ILE A 15 -4.73 -8.05 -2.10
CA ILE A 15 -4.78 -8.03 -3.54
C ILE A 15 -3.33 -7.85 -3.97
N ARG A 16 -2.70 -8.96 -4.36
CA ARG A 16 -1.27 -9.03 -4.70
C ARG A 16 -1.02 -8.63 -6.15
N ASP A 17 -2.09 -8.38 -6.90
CA ASP A 17 -2.03 -8.01 -8.31
C ASP A 17 -2.44 -6.55 -8.51
N ILE A 18 -1.63 -5.84 -9.28
CA ILE A 18 -1.79 -4.41 -9.53
C ILE A 18 -3.03 -4.12 -10.39
N GLU A 19 -3.39 -5.05 -11.28
CA GLU A 19 -4.57 -4.94 -12.14
C GLU A 19 -5.86 -5.02 -11.30
N ALA A 20 -5.94 -6.01 -10.41
CA ALA A 20 -7.07 -6.16 -9.51
C ALA A 20 -7.21 -4.97 -8.53
N LEU A 21 -6.09 -4.38 -8.08
CA LEU A 21 -6.12 -3.16 -7.28
C LEU A 21 -6.65 -1.96 -8.06
N ALA A 22 -6.21 -1.80 -9.31
CA ALA A 22 -6.64 -0.72 -10.17
C ALA A 22 -8.14 -0.82 -10.49
N GLU A 23 -8.62 -2.01 -10.82
CA GLU A 23 -10.05 -2.29 -11.06
C GLU A 23 -10.91 -1.92 -9.84
N GLN A 24 -10.50 -2.34 -8.63
CA GLN A 24 -11.23 -2.00 -7.40
C GLN A 24 -11.32 -0.49 -7.16
N GLN A 25 -10.28 0.26 -7.49
CA GLN A 25 -10.23 1.71 -7.29
C GLN A 25 -10.83 2.51 -8.46
N GLY A 26 -11.26 1.83 -9.53
CA GLY A 26 -11.78 2.48 -10.74
C GLY A 26 -10.72 3.31 -11.48
N VAL A 27 -9.44 2.95 -11.31
CA VAL A 27 -8.29 3.58 -11.97
C VAL A 27 -7.63 2.60 -12.94
N LYS A 28 -6.63 3.07 -13.69
CA LYS A 28 -5.78 2.21 -14.51
C LYS A 28 -4.34 2.29 -14.01
N PRO A 29 -3.56 1.19 -14.08
CA PRO A 29 -2.12 1.29 -13.84
C PRO A 29 -1.48 2.31 -14.79
N ILE A 30 -0.47 3.01 -14.30
CA ILE A 30 0.29 3.95 -15.14
C ILE A 30 1.19 3.11 -16.07
N GLU A 31 0.95 3.23 -17.38
CA GLU A 31 1.72 2.52 -18.41
C GLU A 31 2.99 3.28 -18.82
N ASP A 32 2.93 4.62 -18.81
CA ASP A 32 4.05 5.50 -19.17
C ASP A 32 4.60 6.20 -17.93
N VAL A 33 5.75 5.71 -17.45
CA VAL A 33 6.44 6.24 -16.27
C VAL A 33 6.92 7.68 -16.46
N SER A 34 7.11 8.13 -17.71
CA SER A 34 7.55 9.51 -17.99
C SER A 34 6.50 10.55 -17.57
N SER A 35 5.23 10.15 -17.46
CA SER A 35 4.14 10.98 -16.92
C SER A 35 4.34 11.41 -15.46
N LEU A 36 5.23 10.74 -14.72
CA LEU A 36 5.57 11.05 -13.33
C LEU A 36 6.71 12.07 -13.20
N PHE A 37 7.40 12.42 -14.29
CA PHE A 37 8.54 13.34 -14.23
C PHE A 37 8.08 14.76 -13.91
N GLY A 38 8.67 15.35 -12.86
CA GLY A 38 8.31 16.70 -12.40
C GLY A 38 7.01 16.78 -11.58
N THR A 39 6.29 15.66 -11.42
CA THR A 39 5.09 15.55 -10.57
C THR A 39 5.34 14.65 -9.35
N TRP A 40 6.34 13.77 -9.43
CA TRP A 40 6.83 12.92 -8.34
C TRP A 40 8.23 13.36 -7.86
N PRO A 41 8.55 13.29 -6.56
CA PRO A 41 7.71 12.90 -5.42
C PRO A 41 7.01 14.13 -4.85
N GLY A 42 5.76 14.36 -5.28
CA GLY A 42 4.88 15.37 -4.71
C GLY A 42 5.56 16.72 -4.37
N LYS A 43 5.34 17.20 -3.14
CA LYS A 43 6.00 18.41 -2.62
C LYS A 43 7.22 17.99 -1.81
N PRO A 44 8.29 18.80 -1.75
CA PRO A 44 9.53 18.46 -1.02
C PRO A 44 9.34 18.04 0.45
N ASP A 45 8.24 18.42 1.10
CA ASP A 45 7.96 18.14 2.52
C ASP A 45 6.63 17.38 2.71
N ASP A 46 6.23 16.54 1.75
CA ASP A 46 4.99 15.76 1.87
C ASP A 46 5.10 14.54 2.80
N GLY A 47 6.29 14.31 3.37
CA GLY A 47 6.56 13.25 4.33
C GLY A 47 6.88 11.89 3.70
N PHE A 48 7.04 11.81 2.37
CA PHE A 48 7.37 10.57 1.68
C PHE A 48 8.69 9.97 2.17
N GLU A 49 9.78 10.75 2.21
CA GLU A 49 11.10 10.28 2.63
C GLU A 49 11.08 9.77 4.08
N GLU A 50 10.40 10.51 4.97
CA GLU A 50 10.26 10.11 6.38
C GLU A 50 9.49 8.79 6.52
N ALA A 51 8.41 8.62 5.75
CA ALA A 51 7.65 7.37 5.74
C ALA A 51 8.50 6.18 5.27
N ILE A 52 9.31 6.37 4.22
CA ILE A 52 10.23 5.34 3.71
C ILE A 52 11.32 5.01 4.74
N ASP A 53 11.88 6.02 5.41
CA ASP A 53 12.91 5.79 6.42
C ASP A 53 12.38 5.04 7.65
N ARG A 54 11.16 5.36 8.10
CA ARG A 54 10.48 4.59 9.16
C ARG A 54 10.25 3.13 8.75
N LEU A 55 9.89 2.85 7.49
CA LEU A 55 9.73 1.48 6.99
C LEU A 55 11.06 0.72 7.00
N ARG A 56 12.15 1.36 6.54
CA ARG A 56 13.50 0.77 6.57
C ARG A 56 13.97 0.46 7.99
N GLU A 57 13.66 1.33 8.94
CA GLU A 57 13.99 1.12 10.35
C GLU A 57 13.22 -0.07 10.95
N LYS A 58 11.92 -0.21 10.62
CA LYS A 58 11.13 -1.39 11.00
C LYS A 58 11.71 -2.69 10.44
N ASP A 59 12.15 -2.71 9.19
CA ASP A 59 12.74 -3.90 8.59
C ASP A 59 14.11 -4.25 9.20
N ARG A 60 14.92 -3.24 9.52
CA ARG A 60 16.22 -3.43 10.19
C ARG A 60 16.06 -3.98 11.59
N THR A 61 15.12 -3.43 12.36
CA THR A 61 14.84 -3.86 13.74
C THR A 61 14.23 -5.26 13.78
N ALA A 62 13.35 -5.61 12.82
CA ALA A 62 12.79 -6.95 12.68
C ALA A 62 13.87 -8.01 12.40
N ARG A 63 14.92 -7.70 11.62
CA ARG A 63 16.02 -8.63 11.33
C ARG A 63 17.04 -8.82 12.46
N GLN A 64 17.05 -7.93 13.45
CA GLN A 64 17.99 -7.99 14.58
C GLN A 64 17.42 -8.71 15.81
N SER A 65 16.15 -9.12 15.74
CA SER A 65 15.42 -9.75 16.85
C SER A 65 15.21 -11.26 16.67
N ASP A 66 15.99 -11.88 15.77
CA ASP A 66 16.00 -13.31 15.43
C ASP A 66 17.36 -13.93 15.79
#